data_AF-A0A379FNJ6-F1
#
_entry.id   AF-A0A379FNJ6-F1
#
_cell.length_a   1.000
_cell.length_b   1.000
_cell.length_c   1.000
_cell.angle_alpha   90.00
_cell.angle_beta   90.00
_cell.angle_gamma   90.00
#
_symmetry.space_group_name_H-M   'P 1'
#
loop_
_entity.id
_entity.type
_entity.pdbx_description
1 polymer ?
#
loop_
_entity_poly.entity_id
_entity_poly.type
_entity_poly.pdbx_seq_one_letter_code
_entity_poly.pdbx_strand_id
1 'polypeptide(L)'
;MKRIKTKFLLLFYIIISITSTSALATSDSDALYFYLVRHGQTYSNIKEMTIGGGGNAQLTTKGRYDARSLGLGLEDVDFIAGYSSTLGRAHETASNILTGRNMDIIEIENLKDISWGNAEGGRIDDLTSQYGHSGNEFEYYFGNYKDKNFKSVVNTESMYDFSQRFESALLDIANRHKNETGNILAVGHSSMAFYLQKYRQDKPLSGLSNTAVSVLKYKDGQFTLIDFNNTDYLKSGYAKQEKLPPLEISIVINPMTILNDANVMEGTSDSDLSKSGVAAVNQLKQHINPTDYLAVYSSTLNRAKYTANHLFENSTLPIQINRNLDEIFLGLWEAEKISTLEKDPKGQFTKLHSGKNVLSFESPVDGETGAIAAYRLESLLRDIGIQNEFHTGKIMVVTHPIIFSAFLNKVQPEYQFIPKKDLQLITLQYKNEKFSVKNIQSFNGK
;
A
#
# COMPACT_ATOMS: atom_id res chain seq x y z
N MET A 1 22.58 43.24 -58.05
CA MET A 1 21.49 42.23 -57.91
C MET A 1 21.89 40.94 -58.62
N LYS A 2 22.22 39.87 -57.89
CA LYS A 2 21.99 38.47 -58.30
C LYS A 2 22.51 37.48 -57.24
N ARG A 3 21.55 37.01 -56.43
CA ARG A 3 21.35 35.65 -55.87
C ARG A 3 22.58 34.90 -55.34
N ILE A 4 22.72 34.94 -54.01
CA ILE A 4 23.37 33.90 -53.20
C ILE A 4 22.56 32.61 -53.36
N LYS A 5 23.20 31.54 -53.85
CA LYS A 5 22.61 30.19 -53.92
C LYS A 5 22.81 29.52 -52.56
N THR A 6 21.76 29.45 -51.77
CA THR A 6 21.70 28.62 -50.56
C THR A 6 21.68 27.15 -50.98
N LYS A 7 22.74 26.39 -50.68
CA LYS A 7 22.75 24.94 -50.81
C LYS A 7 21.92 24.35 -49.66
N PHE A 8 20.77 23.79 -49.99
CA PHE A 8 19.99 22.94 -49.10
C PHE A 8 20.76 21.63 -48.92
N LEU A 9 21.34 21.42 -47.74
CA LEU A 9 21.88 20.11 -47.34
C LEU A 9 20.70 19.32 -46.78
N LEU A 10 20.19 18.36 -47.56
CA LEU A 10 19.14 17.44 -47.14
C LEU A 10 19.78 16.45 -46.16
N LEU A 11 19.63 16.68 -44.86
CA LEU A 11 20.05 15.74 -43.81
C LEU A 11 19.03 14.59 -43.81
N PHE A 12 19.41 13.44 -44.38
CA PHE A 12 18.67 12.19 -44.19
C PHE A 12 18.78 11.80 -42.71
N TYR A 13 17.75 12.10 -41.92
CA TYR A 13 17.54 11.41 -40.66
C TYR A 13 17.19 9.97 -41.00
N ILE A 14 18.17 9.07 -40.88
CA ILE A 14 17.89 7.65 -40.71
C ILE A 14 17.17 7.55 -39.36
N ILE A 15 15.85 7.46 -39.41
CA ILE A 15 15.05 7.00 -38.28
C ILE A 15 15.47 5.54 -38.08
N ILE A 16 16.43 5.30 -37.19
CA ILE A 16 16.59 3.99 -36.59
C ILE A 16 15.38 3.86 -35.69
N SER A 17 14.31 3.28 -36.23
CA SER A 17 13.24 2.73 -35.44
C SER A 17 13.85 1.65 -34.57
N ILE A 18 14.20 2.01 -33.33
CA ILE A 18 14.40 1.04 -32.26
C ILE A 18 13.01 0.49 -31.98
N THR A 19 12.65 -0.55 -32.73
CA THR A 19 11.62 -1.47 -32.29
C THR A 19 12.17 -2.12 -31.02
N SER A 20 11.73 -1.65 -29.86
CA SER A 20 11.83 -2.44 -28.64
C SER A 20 11.07 -3.73 -28.90
N THR A 21 11.80 -4.76 -29.26
CA THR A 21 11.33 -6.13 -29.32
C THR A 21 10.88 -6.54 -27.93
N SER A 22 9.60 -6.35 -27.63
CA SER A 22 8.90 -7.15 -26.64
C SER A 22 8.69 -8.54 -27.24
N ALA A 23 9.75 -9.34 -27.27
CA ALA A 23 9.62 -10.77 -27.47
C ALA A 23 9.13 -11.36 -26.14
N LEU A 24 7.84 -11.19 -25.84
CA LEU A 24 7.17 -12.16 -24.98
C LEU A 24 7.24 -13.47 -25.75
N ALA A 25 7.90 -14.45 -25.16
CA ALA A 25 7.90 -15.81 -25.63
C ALA A 25 6.44 -16.22 -25.87
N THR A 26 6.13 -16.58 -27.11
CA THR A 26 4.92 -17.34 -27.43
C THR A 26 4.86 -18.52 -26.47
N SER A 27 3.78 -18.60 -25.68
CA SER A 27 3.58 -19.70 -24.74
C SER A 27 3.76 -21.01 -25.47
N ASP A 28 4.71 -21.82 -25.00
CA ASP A 28 4.71 -23.23 -25.34
C ASP A 28 3.42 -23.78 -24.73
N SER A 29 2.47 -24.21 -25.58
CA SER A 29 1.06 -24.41 -25.21
C SER A 29 0.84 -25.45 -24.12
N ASP A 30 1.88 -26.18 -23.73
CA ASP A 30 1.84 -27.33 -22.81
C ASP A 30 2.82 -27.15 -21.62
N ALA A 31 3.06 -25.92 -21.17
CA ALA A 31 4.00 -25.63 -20.08
C ALA A 31 3.40 -24.77 -18.96
N LEU A 32 3.97 -24.94 -17.76
CA LEU A 32 3.77 -24.04 -16.62
C LEU A 32 4.95 -23.08 -16.48
N TYR A 33 4.67 -21.82 -16.21
CA TYR A 33 5.68 -20.78 -15.97
C TYR A 33 5.57 -20.28 -14.53
N PHE A 34 6.55 -20.58 -13.71
CA PHE A 34 6.61 -20.16 -12.31
C PHE A 34 7.31 -18.82 -12.20
N TYR A 35 6.55 -17.77 -11.88
CA TYR A 35 7.04 -16.44 -11.55
C TYR A 35 7.39 -16.42 -10.06
N LEU A 36 8.65 -16.72 -9.77
CA LEU A 36 9.22 -16.73 -8.43
C LEU A 36 9.55 -15.29 -8.01
N VAL A 37 8.84 -14.76 -7.02
CA VAL A 37 9.02 -13.38 -6.56
C VAL A 37 9.60 -13.36 -5.16
N ARG A 38 10.70 -12.62 -4.95
CA ARG A 38 11.16 -12.33 -3.57
C ARG A 38 10.21 -11.32 -2.94
N HIS A 39 9.81 -11.54 -1.69
CA HIS A 39 9.01 -10.59 -0.93
C HIS A 39 9.55 -9.14 -0.94
N GLY A 40 8.67 -8.17 -0.70
CA GLY A 40 9.02 -6.76 -0.59
C GLY A 40 9.97 -6.43 0.56
N GLN A 41 10.54 -5.23 0.56
CA GLN A 41 11.47 -4.82 1.61
C GLN A 41 10.83 -4.88 3.01
N THR A 42 11.55 -5.43 3.97
CA THR A 42 11.16 -5.48 5.38
C THR A 42 12.06 -4.62 6.26
N TYR A 43 11.64 -4.32 7.49
CA TYR A 43 12.48 -3.62 8.46
C TYR A 43 13.76 -4.40 8.83
N SER A 44 13.73 -5.74 8.79
CA SER A 44 14.93 -6.55 9.02
C SER A 44 15.92 -6.44 7.86
N ASN A 45 15.45 -6.26 6.62
CA ASN A 45 16.33 -6.00 5.49
C ASN A 45 17.07 -4.65 5.64
N ILE A 46 16.36 -3.59 6.06
CA ILE A 46 16.99 -2.28 6.31
C ILE A 46 18.02 -2.35 7.42
N LYS A 47 17.75 -3.15 8.46
CA LYS A 47 18.63 -3.31 9.63
C LYS A 47 19.71 -4.37 9.43
N GLU A 48 19.76 -5.02 8.27
CA GLU A 48 20.70 -6.10 7.95
C GLU A 48 20.69 -7.22 9.01
N MET A 49 19.48 -7.70 9.31
CA MET A 49 19.27 -8.79 10.29
C MET A 49 19.10 -10.15 9.60
N THR A 50 19.58 -11.19 10.26
CA THR A 50 19.46 -12.60 9.87
C THR A 50 18.07 -13.15 10.22
N ILE A 51 17.04 -12.64 9.54
CA ILE A 51 15.66 -13.13 9.65
C ILE A 51 15.34 -13.96 8.40
N GLY A 52 15.35 -15.28 8.56
CA GLY A 52 15.03 -16.27 7.55
C GLY A 52 13.74 -17.03 7.88
N GLY A 53 13.80 -18.36 7.88
CA GLY A 53 12.65 -19.24 8.07
C GLY A 53 12.15 -19.26 9.52
N GLY A 54 13.03 -18.99 10.49
CA GLY A 54 12.68 -19.00 11.92
C GLY A 54 11.92 -17.74 12.37
N GLY A 55 11.96 -16.66 11.59
CA GLY A 55 11.37 -15.38 11.96
C GLY A 55 10.47 -14.75 10.89
N ASN A 56 9.57 -13.86 11.32
CA ASN A 56 8.73 -13.07 10.43
C ASN A 56 8.90 -11.57 10.69
N ALA A 57 9.38 -10.84 9.68
CA ALA A 57 9.52 -9.39 9.72
C ALA A 57 8.43 -8.72 8.89
N GLN A 58 7.92 -7.58 9.35
CA GLN A 58 6.90 -6.81 8.64
C GLN A 58 7.48 -6.11 7.41
N LEU A 59 6.69 -6.02 6.33
CA LEU A 59 7.02 -5.16 5.20
C LEU A 59 7.07 -3.69 5.64
N THR A 60 7.99 -2.94 5.05
CA THR A 60 8.00 -1.47 5.14
C THR A 60 6.90 -0.89 4.25
N THR A 61 6.59 0.40 4.42
CA THR A 61 5.70 1.11 3.51
C THR A 61 6.22 1.04 2.07
N LYS A 62 7.54 1.23 1.89
CA LYS A 62 8.22 1.02 0.61
C LYS A 62 8.03 -0.42 0.10
N GLY A 63 8.21 -1.44 0.93
CA GLY A 63 8.03 -2.84 0.52
C GLY A 63 6.62 -3.16 0.03
N ARG A 64 5.58 -2.62 0.68
CA ARG A 64 4.19 -2.70 0.21
C ARG A 64 3.98 -1.96 -1.11
N TYR A 65 4.52 -0.75 -1.22
CA TYR A 65 4.45 0.06 -2.43
C TYR A 65 5.11 -0.64 -3.62
N ASP A 66 6.35 -1.13 -3.45
CA ASP A 66 7.08 -1.90 -4.46
C ASP A 66 6.26 -3.12 -4.93
N ALA A 67 5.62 -3.85 -4.01
CA ALA A 67 4.81 -5.03 -4.34
C ALA A 67 3.58 -4.68 -5.20
N ARG A 68 2.91 -3.55 -4.95
CA ARG A 68 1.79 -3.11 -5.78
C ARG A 68 2.23 -2.60 -7.13
N SER A 69 3.31 -1.83 -7.18
CA SER A 69 3.91 -1.40 -8.45
C SER A 69 4.31 -2.63 -9.28
N LEU A 70 4.92 -3.65 -8.66
CA LEU A 70 5.20 -4.92 -9.33
C LEU A 70 3.92 -5.58 -9.88
N GLY A 71 2.79 -5.51 -9.16
CA GLY A 71 1.48 -5.96 -9.65
C GLY A 71 1.07 -5.31 -10.99
N LEU A 72 1.26 -3.99 -11.12
CA LEU A 72 1.06 -3.27 -12.39
C LEU A 72 2.08 -3.68 -13.46
N GLY A 73 3.33 -3.90 -13.05
CA GLY A 73 4.40 -4.40 -13.91
C GLY A 73 4.13 -5.79 -14.49
N LEU A 74 3.32 -6.58 -13.79
CA LEU A 74 2.88 -7.93 -14.16
C LEU A 74 1.43 -7.96 -14.67
N GLU A 75 0.77 -6.82 -14.89
CA GLU A 75 -0.67 -6.78 -15.24
C GLU A 75 -1.00 -7.59 -16.51
N ASP A 76 -0.08 -7.64 -17.47
CA ASP A 76 -0.19 -8.36 -18.73
C ASP A 76 0.14 -9.87 -18.61
N VAL A 77 0.49 -10.35 -17.40
CA VAL A 77 0.74 -11.75 -17.12
C VAL A 77 -0.52 -12.37 -16.52
N ASP A 78 -1.22 -13.18 -17.31
CA ASP A 78 -2.39 -13.93 -16.85
C ASP A 78 -1.96 -15.09 -15.94
N PHE A 79 -2.06 -14.88 -14.63
CA PHE A 79 -1.84 -15.94 -13.66
C PHE A 79 -3.05 -16.86 -13.59
N ILE A 80 -2.80 -18.17 -13.55
CA ILE A 80 -3.83 -19.20 -13.30
C ILE A 80 -3.91 -19.57 -11.81
N ALA A 81 -2.85 -19.30 -11.04
CA ALA A 81 -2.81 -19.55 -9.60
C ALA A 81 -1.77 -18.68 -8.89
N GLY A 82 -2.05 -18.42 -7.60
CA GLY A 82 -1.19 -17.65 -6.70
C GLY A 82 -0.79 -18.45 -5.46
N TYR A 83 0.52 -18.50 -5.20
CA TYR A 83 1.10 -19.18 -4.05
C TYR A 83 2.04 -18.24 -3.28
N SER A 84 2.17 -18.49 -1.98
CA SER A 84 3.20 -17.85 -1.17
C SER A 84 3.79 -18.81 -0.15
N SER A 85 4.94 -18.46 0.41
CA SER A 85 5.32 -19.06 1.69
C SER A 85 4.33 -18.70 2.80
N THR A 86 4.34 -19.46 3.89
CA THR A 86 3.57 -19.22 5.12
C THR A 86 4.04 -18.00 5.94
N LEU A 87 5.14 -17.35 5.56
CA LEU A 87 5.63 -16.16 6.25
C LEU A 87 4.88 -14.92 5.78
N GLY A 88 4.35 -14.14 6.74
CA GLY A 88 3.48 -13.00 6.47
C GLY A 88 4.04 -11.99 5.47
N ARG A 89 5.37 -11.73 5.44
CA ARG A 89 5.99 -10.85 4.43
C ARG A 89 5.80 -11.31 2.99
N ALA A 90 5.83 -12.62 2.74
CA ALA A 90 5.63 -13.19 1.42
C ALA A 90 4.15 -13.21 1.04
N HIS A 91 3.27 -13.61 1.98
CA HIS A 91 1.83 -13.58 1.79
C HIS A 91 1.32 -12.14 1.53
N GLU A 92 1.74 -11.16 2.34
CA GLU A 92 1.42 -9.75 2.15
C GLU A 92 1.93 -9.24 0.80
N THR A 93 3.14 -9.64 0.38
CA THR A 93 3.65 -9.28 -0.97
C THR A 93 2.78 -9.87 -2.08
N ALA A 94 2.41 -11.16 -1.99
CA ALA A 94 1.55 -11.82 -2.97
C ALA A 94 0.17 -11.13 -3.06
N SER A 95 -0.43 -10.80 -1.91
CA SER A 95 -1.70 -10.09 -1.82
C SER A 95 -1.63 -8.72 -2.49
N ASN A 96 -0.54 -7.97 -2.29
CA ASN A 96 -0.35 -6.69 -2.95
C ASN A 96 -0.17 -6.84 -4.47
N ILE A 97 0.57 -7.84 -4.96
CA ILE A 97 0.75 -8.11 -6.40
C ILE A 97 -0.58 -8.49 -7.07
N LEU A 98 -1.40 -9.29 -6.39
CA LEU A 98 -2.67 -9.79 -6.91
C LEU A 98 -3.85 -8.85 -6.67
N THR A 99 -3.62 -7.65 -6.13
CA THR A 99 -4.69 -6.66 -5.91
C THR A 99 -5.46 -6.43 -7.21
N GLY A 100 -6.79 -6.50 -7.15
CA GLY A 100 -7.68 -6.34 -8.31
C GLY A 100 -7.84 -7.60 -9.16
N ARG A 101 -7.11 -8.69 -8.84
CA ARG A 101 -7.30 -10.01 -9.46
C ARG A 101 -8.15 -10.87 -8.52
N ASN A 102 -9.19 -11.50 -9.05
CA ASN A 102 -10.03 -12.41 -8.29
C ASN A 102 -9.32 -13.77 -8.12
N MET A 103 -8.31 -13.81 -7.25
CA MET A 103 -7.45 -14.96 -7.05
C MET A 103 -7.06 -15.11 -5.58
N ASP A 104 -7.31 -16.28 -5.03
CA ASP A 104 -6.87 -16.66 -3.69
C ASP A 104 -5.37 -16.99 -3.68
N ILE A 105 -4.73 -16.80 -2.52
CA ILE A 105 -3.33 -17.17 -2.29
C ILE A 105 -3.27 -18.43 -1.45
N ILE A 106 -2.63 -19.47 -1.99
CA ILE A 106 -2.41 -20.72 -1.29
C ILE A 106 -1.02 -20.71 -0.65
N GLU A 107 -0.97 -20.84 0.68
CA GLU A 107 0.30 -20.88 1.42
C GLU A 107 0.94 -22.27 1.38
N ILE A 108 2.26 -22.33 1.15
CA ILE A 108 3.05 -23.56 1.08
C ILE A 108 4.23 -23.45 2.05
N GLU A 109 4.26 -24.30 3.07
CA GLU A 109 5.33 -24.30 4.10
C GLU A 109 6.72 -24.50 3.46
N ASN A 110 6.82 -25.36 2.45
CA ASN A 110 8.11 -25.62 1.79
C ASN A 110 8.63 -24.47 0.91
N LEU A 111 7.86 -23.39 0.71
CA LEU A 111 8.34 -22.13 0.10
C LEU A 111 8.94 -21.16 1.14
N LYS A 112 8.93 -21.51 2.42
CA LYS A 112 9.49 -20.70 3.52
C LYS A 112 10.99 -20.45 3.35
N ASP A 113 11.46 -19.34 3.91
CA ASP A 113 12.86 -18.94 3.81
C ASP A 113 13.80 -19.96 4.48
N ILE A 114 15.10 -19.88 4.18
CA ILE A 114 16.10 -20.73 4.81
C ILE A 114 16.23 -20.38 6.30
N SER A 115 16.41 -21.37 7.17
CA SER A 115 16.67 -21.11 8.60
C SER A 115 18.11 -20.64 8.83
N TRP A 116 18.30 -19.53 9.56
CA TRP A 116 19.61 -19.09 10.05
C TRP A 116 20.08 -19.86 11.30
N GLY A 117 19.31 -20.85 11.76
CA GLY A 117 19.67 -21.65 12.93
C GLY A 117 19.82 -20.76 14.17
N ASN A 118 20.96 -20.90 14.85
CA ASN A 118 21.29 -20.12 16.04
C ASN A 118 21.55 -18.63 15.75
N ALA A 119 21.75 -18.25 14.49
CA ALA A 119 21.94 -16.86 14.09
C ALA A 119 20.61 -16.14 13.81
N GLU A 120 19.46 -16.81 13.84
CA GLU A 120 18.15 -16.20 13.58
C GLU A 120 17.89 -15.01 14.54
N GLY A 121 17.52 -13.85 14.01
CA GLY A 121 17.27 -12.65 14.81
C GLY A 121 18.49 -11.78 15.13
N GLY A 122 19.69 -12.22 14.77
CA GLY A 122 20.93 -11.45 14.92
C GLY A 122 21.13 -10.36 13.86
N ARG A 123 22.21 -9.57 14.00
CA ARG A 123 22.70 -8.68 12.95
C ARG A 123 23.78 -9.37 12.13
N ILE A 124 23.85 -9.05 10.84
CA ILE A 124 24.90 -9.53 9.94
C ILE A 124 26.30 -9.11 10.43
N ASP A 125 26.45 -7.90 10.97
CA ASP A 125 27.76 -7.43 11.47
C ASP A 125 28.23 -8.17 12.73
N ASP A 126 27.31 -8.57 13.60
CA ASP A 126 27.63 -9.37 14.79
C ASP A 126 28.12 -10.75 14.36
N LEU A 127 27.44 -11.36 13.39
CA LEU A 127 27.84 -12.62 12.79
C LEU A 127 29.22 -12.51 12.12
N THR A 128 29.44 -11.43 11.39
CA THR A 128 30.72 -11.13 10.72
C THR A 128 31.85 -10.98 11.72
N SER A 129 31.60 -10.28 12.83
CA SER A 129 32.59 -10.07 13.89
C SER A 129 32.95 -11.38 14.60
N GLN A 130 31.94 -12.24 14.80
CA GLN A 130 32.11 -13.51 15.50
C GLN A 130 32.86 -14.56 14.66
N TYR A 131 32.58 -14.63 13.35
CA TYR A 131 33.09 -15.71 12.50
C TYR A 131 34.14 -15.26 11.48
N GLY A 132 34.36 -13.95 11.31
CA GLY A 132 35.31 -13.40 10.34
C GLY A 132 34.85 -13.47 8.88
N HIS A 133 33.59 -13.85 8.64
CA HIS A 133 32.98 -13.97 7.32
C HIS A 133 31.71 -13.12 7.25
N SER A 134 31.56 -12.31 6.20
CA SER A 134 30.36 -11.51 6.01
C SER A 134 29.12 -12.41 5.98
N GLY A 135 28.00 -11.99 6.58
CA GLY A 135 26.73 -12.74 6.46
C GLY A 135 26.24 -12.92 5.01
N ASN A 136 26.83 -12.23 4.03
CA ASN A 136 26.57 -12.44 2.61
C ASN A 136 27.47 -13.52 1.96
N GLU A 137 28.43 -14.09 2.69
CA GLU A 137 29.23 -15.25 2.27
C GLU A 137 28.42 -16.54 2.47
N PHE A 138 27.36 -16.70 1.67
CA PHE A 138 26.36 -17.75 1.88
C PHE A 138 26.94 -19.17 1.88
N GLU A 139 27.96 -19.45 1.06
CA GLU A 139 28.58 -20.78 1.02
C GLU A 139 29.24 -21.17 2.36
N TYR A 140 29.76 -20.19 3.11
CA TYR A 140 30.34 -20.45 4.44
C TYR A 140 29.27 -20.87 5.45
N TYR A 141 28.10 -20.22 5.45
CA TYR A 141 27.05 -20.46 6.43
C TYR A 141 26.08 -21.58 6.05
N PHE A 142 25.87 -21.81 4.75
CA PHE A 142 24.84 -22.73 4.25
C PHE A 142 25.38 -23.83 3.33
N GLY A 143 26.66 -23.78 2.94
CA GLY A 143 27.29 -24.79 2.09
C GLY A 143 26.93 -24.64 0.62
N ASN A 144 26.84 -25.76 -0.08
CA ASN A 144 26.50 -25.82 -1.50
C ASN A 144 25.23 -26.64 -1.72
N TYR A 145 24.43 -26.30 -2.74
CA TYR A 145 23.19 -27.02 -3.06
C TYR A 145 23.38 -28.51 -3.43
N LYS A 146 24.62 -28.95 -3.69
CA LYS A 146 24.98 -30.37 -3.93
C LYS A 146 25.55 -31.08 -2.70
N ASP A 147 25.86 -30.36 -1.62
CA ASP A 147 26.55 -30.93 -0.46
C ASP A 147 25.57 -31.35 0.64
N LYS A 148 25.13 -32.60 0.56
CA LYS A 148 24.26 -33.23 1.57
C LYS A 148 24.90 -33.42 2.95
N ASN A 149 26.23 -33.29 3.05
CA ASN A 149 26.97 -33.55 4.29
C ASN A 149 27.44 -32.25 4.96
N PHE A 150 27.10 -31.09 4.40
CA PHE A 150 27.48 -29.80 4.94
C PHE A 150 26.99 -29.64 6.39
N LYS A 151 27.85 -29.05 7.23
CA LYS A 151 27.51 -28.72 8.62
C LYS A 151 27.78 -27.25 8.88
N SER A 152 26.72 -26.51 9.15
CA SER A 152 26.79 -25.09 9.44
C SER A 152 27.46 -24.82 10.79
N VAL A 153 28.25 -23.74 10.84
CA VAL A 153 28.86 -23.23 12.09
C VAL A 153 27.85 -22.65 13.07
N VAL A 154 26.63 -22.35 12.60
CA VAL A 154 25.52 -21.80 13.41
C VAL A 154 24.26 -22.67 13.34
N ASN A 155 24.38 -23.94 12.93
CA ASN A 155 23.25 -24.87 12.82
C ASN A 155 22.11 -24.35 11.91
N THR A 156 22.45 -23.68 10.80
CA THR A 156 21.47 -23.33 9.76
C THR A 156 20.87 -24.56 9.09
N GLU A 157 19.75 -24.36 8.41
CA GLU A 157 19.36 -25.28 7.33
C GLU A 157 20.41 -25.22 6.20
N SER A 158 20.80 -26.35 5.62
CA SER A 158 21.77 -26.36 4.51
C SER A 158 21.16 -25.90 3.19
N MET A 159 21.97 -25.37 2.26
CA MET A 159 21.50 -25.07 0.89
C MET A 159 20.96 -26.33 0.19
N TYR A 160 21.54 -27.49 0.48
CA TYR A 160 21.07 -28.77 -0.06
C TYR A 160 19.64 -29.06 0.40
N ASP A 161 19.39 -29.06 1.72
CA ASP A 161 18.08 -29.37 2.30
C ASP A 161 17.02 -28.36 1.86
N PHE A 162 17.37 -27.07 1.88
CA PHE A 162 16.53 -26.00 1.35
C PHE A 162 16.13 -26.27 -0.10
N SER A 163 17.12 -26.60 -0.95
CA SER A 163 16.88 -26.83 -2.39
C SER A 163 15.98 -28.04 -2.62
N GLN A 164 16.12 -29.11 -1.83
CA GLN A 164 15.26 -30.30 -1.93
C GLN A 164 13.80 -29.98 -1.57
N ARG A 165 13.56 -29.31 -0.43
CA ARG A 165 12.18 -28.98 -0.04
C ARG A 165 11.56 -27.93 -0.97
N PHE A 166 12.34 -26.97 -1.45
CA PHE A 166 11.85 -25.95 -2.37
C PHE A 166 11.47 -26.57 -3.73
N GLU A 167 12.29 -27.48 -4.27
CA GLU A 167 11.96 -28.24 -5.47
C GLU A 167 10.68 -29.07 -5.29
N SER A 168 10.56 -29.75 -4.15
CA SER A 168 9.37 -30.52 -3.80
C SER A 168 8.10 -29.64 -3.81
N ALA A 169 8.17 -28.43 -3.26
CA ALA A 169 7.07 -27.47 -3.31
C ALA A 169 6.66 -27.10 -4.75
N LEU A 170 7.63 -26.84 -5.62
CA LEU A 170 7.36 -26.51 -7.02
C LEU A 170 6.76 -27.70 -7.78
N LEU A 171 7.24 -28.91 -7.53
CA LEU A 171 6.69 -30.13 -8.11
C LEU A 171 5.27 -30.42 -7.61
N ASP A 172 4.99 -30.20 -6.33
CA ASP A 172 3.65 -30.32 -5.76
C ASP A 172 2.67 -29.34 -6.42
N ILE A 173 3.09 -28.09 -6.59
CA ILE A 173 2.31 -27.08 -7.32
C ILE A 173 2.11 -27.51 -8.77
N ALA A 174 3.16 -27.94 -9.47
CA ALA A 174 3.06 -28.41 -10.85
C ALA A 174 2.08 -29.60 -10.97
N ASN A 175 2.09 -30.52 -10.01
CA ASN A 175 1.18 -31.66 -9.99
C ASN A 175 -0.29 -31.25 -9.74
N ARG A 176 -0.55 -30.21 -8.94
CA ARG A 176 -1.90 -29.64 -8.78
C ARG A 176 -2.43 -29.05 -10.09
N HIS A 177 -1.53 -28.56 -10.94
CA HIS A 177 -1.83 -27.95 -12.24
C HIS A 177 -1.43 -28.86 -13.43
N LYS A 178 -1.33 -30.19 -13.24
CA LYS A 178 -0.81 -31.12 -14.27
C LYS A 178 -1.58 -31.18 -15.59
N ASN A 179 -2.84 -30.75 -15.57
CA ASN A 179 -3.72 -30.69 -16.74
C ASN A 179 -3.95 -29.26 -17.22
N GLU A 180 -3.17 -28.31 -16.69
CA GLU A 180 -3.28 -26.89 -16.95
C GLU A 180 -1.96 -26.37 -17.51
N THR A 181 -2.04 -25.19 -18.13
CA THR A 181 -0.92 -24.52 -18.78
C THR A 181 -1.05 -23.03 -18.51
N GLY A 182 0.06 -22.33 -18.27
CA GLY A 182 0.00 -20.90 -17.98
C GLY A 182 0.95 -20.48 -16.87
N ASN A 183 0.67 -19.29 -16.32
CA ASN A 183 1.58 -18.62 -15.40
C ASN A 183 1.15 -18.84 -13.95
N ILE A 184 2.09 -19.17 -13.08
CA ILE A 184 1.88 -19.37 -11.66
C ILE A 184 2.71 -18.33 -10.90
N LEU A 185 2.07 -17.52 -10.07
CA LEU A 185 2.78 -16.64 -9.13
C LEU A 185 3.18 -17.47 -7.92
N ALA A 186 4.47 -17.43 -7.54
CA ALA A 186 4.95 -18.05 -6.30
C ALA A 186 5.86 -17.07 -5.55
N VAL A 187 5.40 -16.55 -4.42
CA VAL A 187 6.13 -15.54 -3.63
C VAL A 187 6.88 -16.19 -2.47
N GLY A 188 8.19 -16.00 -2.45
CA GLY A 188 9.10 -16.55 -1.46
C GLY A 188 10.16 -15.54 -1.03
N HIS A 189 11.40 -16.01 -0.92
CA HIS A 189 12.48 -15.30 -0.23
C HIS A 189 13.78 -15.28 -1.02
N SER A 190 14.80 -14.59 -0.50
CA SER A 190 16.11 -14.49 -1.18
C SER A 190 16.79 -15.86 -1.32
N SER A 191 16.54 -16.79 -0.40
CA SER A 191 17.08 -18.16 -0.42
C SER A 191 16.69 -18.97 -1.65
N MET A 192 15.65 -18.58 -2.40
CA MET A 192 15.35 -19.18 -3.72
C MET A 192 16.57 -19.14 -4.66
N ALA A 193 17.48 -18.16 -4.50
CA ALA A 193 18.74 -18.12 -5.22
C ALA A 193 19.58 -19.39 -5.05
N PHE A 194 19.53 -20.04 -3.90
CA PHE A 194 20.30 -21.27 -3.62
C PHE A 194 19.83 -22.42 -4.50
N TYR A 195 18.51 -22.60 -4.64
CA TYR A 195 17.93 -23.56 -5.57
C TYR A 195 18.26 -23.19 -7.02
N LEU A 196 18.08 -21.90 -7.38
CA LEU A 196 18.29 -21.41 -8.75
C LEU A 196 19.76 -21.49 -9.21
N GLN A 197 20.72 -21.56 -8.27
CA GLN A 197 22.15 -21.71 -8.56
C GLN A 197 22.45 -22.96 -9.40
N LYS A 198 21.60 -24.00 -9.36
CA LYS A 198 21.75 -25.20 -10.19
C LYS A 198 21.72 -24.92 -11.70
N TYR A 199 21.09 -23.83 -12.11
CA TYR A 199 20.99 -23.38 -13.50
C TYR A 199 22.02 -22.32 -13.90
N ARG A 200 22.81 -21.82 -12.94
CA ARG A 200 23.73 -20.68 -13.12
C ARG A 200 25.12 -20.99 -12.57
N GLN A 201 25.61 -22.20 -12.78
CA GLN A 201 26.84 -22.72 -12.14
C GLN A 201 28.10 -21.91 -12.51
N ASP A 202 28.07 -21.17 -13.62
CA ASP A 202 29.13 -20.28 -14.07
C ASP A 202 29.04 -18.86 -13.48
N LYS A 203 28.00 -18.56 -12.70
CA LYS A 203 27.77 -17.24 -12.08
C LYS A 203 28.00 -17.30 -10.57
N PRO A 204 28.50 -16.22 -9.95
CA PRO A 204 28.61 -16.14 -8.51
C PRO A 204 27.24 -16.20 -7.85
N LEU A 205 27.17 -16.91 -6.72
CA LEU A 205 25.97 -16.93 -5.90
C LEU A 205 25.72 -15.53 -5.32
N SER A 206 24.47 -15.10 -5.38
CA SER A 206 24.03 -13.80 -4.86
C SER A 206 22.58 -13.89 -4.39
N GLY A 207 22.20 -13.04 -3.45
CA GLY A 207 20.81 -12.90 -3.05
C GLY A 207 19.95 -12.30 -4.17
N LEU A 208 18.64 -12.56 -4.11
CA LEU A 208 17.69 -11.92 -5.02
C LEU A 208 17.35 -10.53 -4.49
N SER A 209 17.11 -9.53 -5.34
CA SER A 209 16.62 -8.22 -4.90
C SER A 209 15.17 -8.33 -4.41
N ASN A 210 14.77 -7.51 -3.43
CA ASN A 210 13.35 -7.46 -3.03
C ASN A 210 12.46 -7.17 -4.25
N THR A 211 11.30 -7.82 -4.35
CA THR A 211 10.37 -7.71 -5.49
C THR A 211 10.95 -8.04 -6.87
N ALA A 212 12.12 -8.68 -6.93
CA ALA A 212 12.63 -9.22 -8.18
C ALA A 212 11.92 -10.51 -8.57
N VAL A 213 11.79 -10.73 -9.87
CA VAL A 213 11.12 -11.87 -10.47
C VAL A 213 12.16 -12.79 -11.10
N SER A 214 12.09 -14.08 -10.82
CA SER A 214 12.77 -15.12 -11.60
C SER A 214 11.71 -16.03 -12.22
N VAL A 215 11.93 -16.51 -13.43
CA VAL A 215 10.94 -17.33 -14.14
C VAL A 215 11.51 -18.70 -14.42
N LEU A 216 10.85 -19.75 -13.92
CA LEU A 216 11.12 -21.14 -14.30
C LEU A 216 10.03 -21.64 -15.24
N LYS A 217 10.41 -22.25 -16.35
CA LYS A 217 9.51 -23.05 -17.18
C LYS A 217 9.53 -24.50 -16.69
N TYR A 218 8.37 -25.09 -16.47
CA TYR A 218 8.21 -26.52 -16.19
C TYR A 218 7.50 -27.21 -17.35
N LYS A 219 8.14 -28.21 -17.93
CA LYS A 219 7.60 -29.04 -19.02
C LYS A 219 8.24 -30.43 -18.97
N ASP A 220 7.45 -31.47 -19.21
CA ASP A 220 7.91 -32.87 -19.27
C ASP A 220 8.73 -33.32 -18.06
N GLY A 221 8.30 -32.91 -16.86
CA GLY A 221 8.98 -33.26 -15.60
C GLY A 221 10.23 -32.43 -15.30
N GLN A 222 10.58 -31.44 -16.13
CA GLN A 222 11.83 -30.71 -16.03
C GLN A 222 11.61 -29.20 -15.89
N PHE A 223 12.39 -28.59 -15.00
CA PHE A 223 12.45 -27.14 -14.83
C PHE A 223 13.63 -26.55 -15.63
N THR A 224 13.39 -25.43 -16.32
CA THR A 224 14.39 -24.63 -17.02
C THR A 224 14.30 -23.18 -16.57
N LEU A 225 15.44 -22.55 -16.26
CA LEU A 225 15.50 -21.13 -15.91
C LEU A 225 15.40 -20.25 -17.16
N ILE A 226 14.37 -19.39 -17.19
CA ILE A 226 14.09 -18.46 -18.28
C ILE A 226 14.58 -17.06 -17.94
N ASP A 227 14.37 -16.63 -16.70
CA ASP A 227 14.72 -15.30 -16.23
C ASP A 227 15.19 -15.34 -14.77
N PHE A 228 16.12 -14.46 -14.39
CA PHE A 228 16.74 -14.49 -13.07
C PHE A 228 16.86 -13.09 -12.47
N ASN A 229 16.29 -12.93 -11.27
CA ASN A 229 16.43 -11.73 -10.46
C ASN A 229 16.09 -10.42 -11.21
N ASN A 230 15.08 -10.48 -12.09
CA ASN A 230 14.69 -9.38 -12.96
C ASN A 230 13.89 -8.32 -12.18
N THR A 231 14.37 -7.08 -12.22
CA THR A 231 13.73 -5.92 -11.58
C THR A 231 13.02 -5.01 -12.57
N ASP A 232 13.04 -5.34 -13.87
CA ASP A 232 12.42 -4.52 -14.91
C ASP A 232 10.89 -4.58 -14.85
N TYR A 233 10.30 -5.67 -14.34
CA TYR A 233 8.87 -5.72 -14.03
C TYR A 233 8.48 -4.63 -13.02
N LEU A 234 9.23 -4.49 -11.92
CA LEU A 234 9.01 -3.44 -10.94
C LEU A 234 9.19 -2.04 -11.56
N LYS A 235 10.24 -1.83 -12.37
CA LYS A 235 10.47 -0.54 -13.05
C LYS A 235 9.32 -0.18 -14.00
N SER A 236 8.83 -1.15 -14.77
CA SER A 236 7.65 -1.01 -15.62
C SER A 236 6.42 -0.65 -14.79
N GLY A 237 6.26 -1.32 -13.65
CA GLY A 237 5.26 -1.01 -12.63
C GLY A 237 5.24 0.44 -12.19
N TYR A 238 6.41 0.98 -11.82
CA TYR A 238 6.54 2.40 -11.48
C TYR A 238 6.17 3.32 -12.63
N ALA A 239 6.62 3.02 -13.85
CA ALA A 239 6.30 3.83 -15.03
C ALA A 239 4.79 3.83 -15.36
N LYS A 240 4.10 2.71 -15.12
CA LYS A 240 2.64 2.61 -15.26
C LYS A 240 1.94 3.41 -14.15
N GLN A 241 2.38 3.25 -12.91
CA GLN A 241 1.88 4.00 -11.76
C GLN A 241 1.99 5.52 -11.94
N GLU A 242 3.13 6.02 -12.43
CA GLU A 242 3.33 7.46 -12.61
C GLU A 242 2.26 8.09 -13.51
N LYS A 243 1.73 7.32 -14.47
CA LYS A 243 0.69 7.75 -15.42
C LYS A 243 -0.72 7.72 -14.83
N LEU A 244 -0.96 7.01 -13.72
CA LEU A 244 -2.27 6.97 -13.09
C LEU A 244 -2.63 8.33 -12.48
N PRO A 245 -3.89 8.78 -12.58
CA PRO A 245 -4.31 9.99 -11.89
C PRO A 245 -4.22 9.80 -10.37
N PRO A 246 -4.05 10.87 -9.57
CA PRO A 246 -4.20 10.78 -8.12
C PRO A 246 -5.57 10.22 -7.73
N LEU A 247 -5.61 9.40 -6.68
CA LEU A 247 -6.86 8.93 -6.09
C LEU A 247 -7.64 10.11 -5.55
N GLU A 248 -8.92 10.20 -5.91
CA GLU A 248 -9.82 11.21 -5.33
C GLU A 248 -10.52 10.66 -4.09
N ILE A 249 -10.36 11.35 -2.96
CA ILE A 249 -11.06 11.09 -1.71
C ILE A 249 -12.01 12.27 -1.44
N SER A 250 -13.31 12.01 -1.59
CA SER A 250 -14.38 12.94 -1.24
C SER A 250 -14.59 12.94 0.26
N ILE A 251 -14.19 14.02 0.92
CA ILE A 251 -14.41 14.24 2.35
C ILE A 251 -15.69 15.06 2.53
N VAL A 252 -16.71 14.47 3.13
CA VAL A 252 -17.91 15.17 3.58
C VAL A 252 -17.71 15.58 5.03
N ILE A 253 -17.70 16.88 5.27
CA ILE A 253 -17.71 17.45 6.61
C ILE A 253 -19.16 17.63 7.01
N ASN A 254 -19.55 16.93 8.08
CA ASN A 254 -20.95 16.81 8.48
C ASN A 254 -21.66 18.16 8.63
N PRO A 255 -22.96 18.19 8.31
CA PRO A 255 -23.75 19.41 8.37
C PRO A 255 -24.12 19.80 9.80
N MET A 256 -24.71 20.99 9.92
CA MET A 256 -25.26 21.56 11.14
C MET A 256 -26.21 20.61 11.89
N THR A 257 -25.96 20.44 13.19
CA THR A 257 -26.76 19.66 14.13
C THR A 257 -27.69 20.55 14.97
N ILE A 258 -28.56 19.92 15.77
CA ILE A 258 -29.39 20.63 16.76
C ILE A 258 -28.54 21.39 17.78
N LEU A 259 -27.44 20.80 18.26
CA LEU A 259 -26.56 21.48 19.22
C LEU A 259 -25.80 22.64 18.58
N ASN A 260 -25.36 22.50 17.32
CA ASN A 260 -24.73 23.61 16.60
C ASN A 260 -25.71 24.79 16.43
N ASP A 261 -26.98 24.53 16.10
CA ASP A 261 -28.04 25.55 16.03
C ASP A 261 -28.25 26.25 17.37
N ALA A 262 -28.09 25.52 18.48
CA ALA A 262 -28.16 26.03 19.83
C ALA A 262 -26.86 26.73 20.32
N ASN A 263 -25.86 26.91 19.44
CA ASN A 263 -24.50 27.40 19.76
C ASN A 263 -23.86 26.64 20.92
N VAL A 264 -23.99 25.31 20.88
CA VAL A 264 -23.35 24.36 21.78
C VAL A 264 -22.23 23.65 21.03
N MET A 265 -21.09 23.51 21.69
CA MET A 265 -19.91 22.86 21.16
C MET A 265 -20.12 21.35 21.10
N GLU A 266 -19.74 20.72 19.98
CA GLU A 266 -19.75 19.27 19.83
C GLU A 266 -18.39 18.79 19.35
N GLY A 267 -17.76 17.97 20.19
CA GLY A 267 -16.69 17.08 19.77
C GLY A 267 -17.29 15.72 19.46
N THR A 268 -17.04 14.77 20.35
CA THR A 268 -17.66 13.43 20.28
C THR A 268 -19.07 13.38 20.87
N SER A 269 -19.52 14.43 21.57
CA SER A 269 -20.94 14.63 21.82
C SER A 269 -21.70 14.63 20.50
N ASP A 270 -22.92 14.12 20.54
CA ASP A 270 -23.65 13.83 19.32
C ASP A 270 -25.12 14.22 19.47
N SER A 271 -25.64 14.78 18.40
CA SER A 271 -27.04 15.17 18.27
C SER A 271 -27.50 14.96 16.84
N ASP A 272 -28.81 14.88 16.65
CA ASP A 272 -29.38 14.74 15.32
C ASP A 272 -29.06 15.95 14.45
N LEU A 273 -29.08 15.74 13.13
CA LEU A 273 -28.98 16.83 12.17
C LEU A 273 -30.16 17.79 12.35
N SER A 274 -29.90 19.09 12.21
CA SER A 274 -30.98 20.06 12.16
C SER A 274 -31.74 19.98 10.83
N LYS A 275 -32.87 20.69 10.72
CA LYS A 275 -33.66 20.72 9.47
C LYS A 275 -32.82 21.20 8.28
N SER A 276 -32.01 22.23 8.47
CA SER A 276 -31.07 22.71 7.45
C SER A 276 -29.97 21.70 7.18
N GLY A 277 -29.52 20.95 8.19
CA GLY A 277 -28.53 19.91 7.99
C GLY A 277 -29.05 18.76 7.11
N VAL A 278 -30.27 18.29 7.37
CA VAL A 278 -30.95 17.30 6.53
C VAL A 278 -31.15 17.81 5.10
N ALA A 279 -31.56 19.07 4.94
CA ALA A 279 -31.69 19.69 3.62
C ALA A 279 -30.36 19.73 2.84
N ALA A 280 -29.25 20.06 3.50
CA ALA A 280 -27.93 20.07 2.88
C ALA A 280 -27.47 18.66 2.45
N VAL A 281 -27.75 17.61 3.23
CA VAL A 281 -27.48 16.21 2.83
C VAL A 281 -28.27 15.85 1.57
N ASN A 282 -29.55 16.24 1.50
CA ASN A 282 -30.38 15.99 0.33
C ASN A 282 -29.86 16.71 -0.92
N GLN A 283 -29.36 17.95 -0.78
CA GLN A 283 -28.70 18.65 -1.89
C GLN A 283 -27.43 17.93 -2.34
N LEU A 284 -26.57 17.52 -1.41
CA LEU A 284 -25.35 16.77 -1.75
C LEU A 284 -25.68 15.44 -2.46
N LYS A 285 -26.73 14.73 -2.02
CA LYS A 285 -27.19 13.47 -2.64
C LYS A 285 -27.47 13.62 -4.13
N GLN A 286 -27.92 14.80 -4.58
CA GLN A 286 -28.18 15.10 -5.99
C GLN A 286 -26.90 15.36 -6.81
N HIS A 287 -25.77 15.64 -6.15
CA HIS A 287 -24.49 15.99 -6.79
C HIS A 287 -23.49 14.84 -6.83
N ILE A 288 -23.73 13.77 -6.08
CA ILE A 288 -22.87 12.59 -6.09
C ILE A 288 -23.51 11.47 -6.92
N ASN A 289 -22.66 10.68 -7.57
CA ASN A 289 -23.07 9.44 -8.22
C ASN A 289 -22.48 8.26 -7.43
N PRO A 290 -23.30 7.46 -6.71
CA PRO A 290 -22.79 6.36 -5.88
C PRO A 290 -21.92 5.34 -6.62
N THR A 291 -22.12 5.15 -7.94
CA THR A 291 -21.33 4.21 -8.75
C THR A 291 -19.90 4.67 -9.04
N ASP A 292 -19.57 5.94 -8.77
CA ASP A 292 -18.21 6.47 -8.92
C ASP A 292 -17.28 6.01 -7.78
N TYR A 293 -17.84 5.48 -6.69
CA TYR A 293 -17.12 5.21 -5.46
C TYR A 293 -16.76 3.73 -5.32
N LEU A 294 -15.52 3.46 -4.90
CA LEU A 294 -15.02 2.11 -4.60
C LEU A 294 -15.35 1.68 -3.16
N ALA A 295 -15.39 2.66 -2.25
CA ALA A 295 -15.66 2.44 -0.84
C ALA A 295 -16.22 3.69 -0.17
N VAL A 296 -16.96 3.46 0.92
CA VAL A 296 -17.56 4.51 1.75
C VAL A 296 -17.15 4.28 3.20
N TYR A 297 -16.60 5.31 3.84
CA TYR A 297 -16.20 5.30 5.23
C TYR A 297 -16.97 6.37 6.01
N SER A 298 -17.33 6.06 7.25
CA SER A 298 -18.01 7.02 8.13
C SER A 298 -17.51 6.92 9.57
N SER A 299 -17.52 8.06 10.26
CA SER A 299 -17.37 8.14 11.71
C SER A 299 -18.43 7.29 12.44
N THR A 300 -18.11 6.90 13.67
CA THR A 300 -19.02 6.16 14.56
C THR A 300 -20.19 7.01 15.06
N LEU A 301 -20.06 8.35 15.01
CA LEU A 301 -21.06 9.31 15.46
C LEU A 301 -22.30 9.27 14.56
N ASN A 302 -23.49 9.31 15.15
CA ASN A 302 -24.79 9.14 14.47
C ASN A 302 -25.00 10.18 13.37
N ARG A 303 -24.60 11.45 13.57
CA ARG A 303 -24.68 12.47 12.50
C ARG A 303 -23.90 12.09 11.24
N ALA A 304 -22.74 11.44 11.38
CA ALA A 304 -21.94 10.97 10.24
C ALA A 304 -22.55 9.73 9.58
N LYS A 305 -23.01 8.78 10.39
CA LYS A 305 -23.69 7.57 9.90
C LYS A 305 -24.96 7.93 9.15
N TYR A 306 -25.75 8.86 9.68
CA TYR A 306 -26.95 9.38 9.04
C TYR A 306 -26.61 9.91 7.63
N THR A 307 -25.61 10.80 7.53
CA THR A 307 -25.17 11.37 6.26
C THR A 307 -24.72 10.28 5.28
N ALA A 308 -23.84 9.37 5.70
CA ALA A 308 -23.36 8.28 4.85
C ALA A 308 -24.50 7.38 4.34
N ASN A 309 -25.39 6.95 5.24
CA ASN A 309 -26.55 6.12 4.90
C ASN A 309 -27.48 6.81 3.91
N HIS A 310 -27.73 8.13 4.06
CA HIS A 310 -28.61 8.85 3.15
C HIS A 310 -27.99 9.07 1.77
N LEU A 311 -26.67 9.33 1.71
CA LEU A 311 -25.94 9.50 0.46
C LEU A 311 -25.86 8.18 -0.35
N PHE A 312 -25.82 7.03 0.33
CA PHE A 312 -25.64 5.71 -0.29
C PHE A 312 -26.82 4.75 -0.09
N GLU A 313 -28.01 5.26 0.23
CA GLU A 313 -29.22 4.49 0.55
C GLU A 313 -29.57 3.40 -0.48
N ASN A 314 -29.33 3.70 -1.77
CA ASN A 314 -29.62 2.80 -2.89
C ASN A 314 -28.38 2.08 -3.43
N SER A 315 -27.25 2.13 -2.71
CA SER A 315 -26.00 1.49 -3.11
C SER A 315 -25.82 0.13 -2.44
N THR A 316 -25.16 -0.80 -3.12
CA THR A 316 -24.71 -2.08 -2.54
C THR A 316 -23.39 -1.95 -1.79
N LEU A 317 -22.73 -0.78 -1.83
CA LEU A 317 -21.46 -0.56 -1.14
C LEU A 317 -21.68 -0.56 0.38
N PRO A 318 -20.97 -1.40 1.15
CA PRO A 318 -21.04 -1.35 2.60
C PRO A 318 -20.40 -0.06 3.12
N ILE A 319 -21.02 0.55 4.13
CA ILE A 319 -20.45 1.70 4.84
C ILE A 319 -19.52 1.17 5.93
N GLN A 320 -18.23 1.45 5.79
CA GLN A 320 -17.19 1.04 6.73
C GLN A 320 -17.11 2.06 7.88
N ILE A 321 -17.52 1.64 9.08
CA ILE A 321 -17.51 2.49 10.27
C ILE A 321 -16.12 2.48 10.91
N ASN A 322 -15.53 3.66 11.15
CA ASN A 322 -14.20 3.76 11.73
C ASN A 322 -14.07 4.93 12.72
N ARG A 323 -13.69 4.63 13.97
CA ARG A 323 -13.51 5.62 15.05
C ARG A 323 -12.44 6.67 14.77
N ASN A 324 -11.47 6.37 13.90
CA ASN A 324 -10.44 7.34 13.54
C ASN A 324 -10.99 8.52 12.72
N LEU A 325 -12.24 8.43 12.25
CA LEU A 325 -12.99 9.53 11.62
C LEU A 325 -13.81 10.36 12.61
N ASP A 326 -13.90 9.96 13.89
CA ASP A 326 -14.70 10.68 14.88
C ASP A 326 -14.16 12.09 15.11
N GLU A 327 -15.00 13.01 15.54
CA GLU A 327 -14.53 14.36 15.87
C GLU A 327 -13.57 14.32 17.07
N ILE A 328 -12.80 15.38 17.27
CA ILE A 328 -11.95 15.54 18.46
C ILE A 328 -12.81 15.38 19.73
N PHE A 329 -12.37 14.54 20.66
CA PHE A 329 -12.97 14.51 22.00
C PHE A 329 -12.53 15.75 22.78
N LEU A 330 -13.46 16.62 23.14
CA LEU A 330 -13.14 17.93 23.74
C LEU A 330 -13.01 17.88 25.26
N GLY A 331 -13.28 16.74 25.90
CA GLY A 331 -13.22 16.60 27.35
C GLY A 331 -14.33 17.40 28.03
N LEU A 332 -13.99 18.23 29.04
CA LEU A 332 -14.99 19.06 29.75
C LEU A 332 -15.70 20.10 28.87
N TRP A 333 -15.26 20.33 27.65
CA TRP A 333 -15.89 21.26 26.70
C TRP A 333 -17.01 20.62 25.86
N GLU A 334 -17.18 19.31 25.97
CA GLU A 334 -18.29 18.61 25.35
C GLU A 334 -19.63 19.18 25.81
N ALA A 335 -20.50 19.51 24.84
CA ALA A 335 -21.84 20.07 25.06
C ALA A 335 -21.88 21.38 25.88
N GLU A 336 -20.78 22.13 25.96
CA GLU A 336 -20.74 23.46 26.58
C GLU A 336 -21.16 24.56 25.59
N LYS A 337 -21.70 25.67 26.09
CA LYS A 337 -22.05 26.83 25.27
C LYS A 337 -20.79 27.48 24.71
N ILE A 338 -20.81 27.77 23.41
CA ILE A 338 -19.73 28.48 22.73
C ILE A 338 -19.38 29.80 23.44
N SER A 339 -20.39 30.55 23.89
CA SER A 339 -20.21 31.80 24.64
C SER A 339 -19.46 31.65 25.98
N THR A 340 -19.48 30.44 26.57
CA THR A 340 -18.68 30.11 27.76
C THR A 340 -17.23 29.88 27.34
N LEU A 341 -17.02 29.09 26.28
CA LEU A 341 -15.70 28.70 25.79
C LEU A 341 -14.91 29.86 25.19
N GLU A 342 -15.58 30.84 24.58
CA GLU A 342 -14.98 32.08 24.07
C GLU A 342 -14.22 32.89 25.14
N LYS A 343 -14.55 32.67 26.43
CA LYS A 343 -13.89 33.32 27.57
C LYS A 343 -12.70 32.52 28.11
N ASP A 344 -12.29 31.45 27.42
CA ASP A 344 -11.16 30.62 27.82
C ASP A 344 -9.88 31.47 27.99
N PRO A 345 -9.34 31.57 29.23
CA PRO A 345 -8.16 32.39 29.50
C PRO A 345 -6.88 31.83 28.88
N LYS A 346 -6.87 30.56 28.46
CA LYS A 346 -5.70 29.89 27.86
C LYS A 346 -5.65 30.01 26.33
N GLY A 347 -6.66 30.59 25.70
CA GLY A 347 -6.73 30.80 24.26
C GLY A 347 -6.84 29.52 23.42
N GLN A 348 -7.18 28.38 24.03
CA GLN A 348 -7.40 27.10 23.35
C GLN A 348 -8.64 27.16 22.46
N PHE A 349 -9.69 27.90 22.86
CA PHE A 349 -10.89 28.07 22.03
C PHE A 349 -10.56 28.74 20.69
N THR A 350 -9.73 29.78 20.73
CA THR A 350 -9.23 30.47 19.54
C THR A 350 -8.39 29.54 18.67
N LYS A 351 -7.50 28.73 19.25
CA LYS A 351 -6.68 27.77 18.49
C LYS A 351 -7.55 26.74 17.77
N LEU A 352 -8.57 26.21 18.45
CA LEU A 352 -9.51 25.21 17.92
C LEU A 352 -10.26 25.71 16.68
N HIS A 353 -10.46 27.04 16.56
CA HIS A 353 -11.22 27.66 15.47
C HIS A 353 -10.37 28.49 14.49
N SER A 354 -9.04 28.55 14.65
CA SER A 354 -8.21 29.48 13.86
C SER A 354 -7.89 29.02 12.44
N GLY A 355 -8.31 27.81 12.05
CA GLY A 355 -7.98 27.17 10.77
C GLY A 355 -6.49 26.85 10.56
N LYS A 356 -5.59 27.30 11.45
CA LYS A 356 -4.12 27.16 11.36
C LYS A 356 -3.47 26.55 12.60
N ASN A 357 -4.11 26.68 13.75
CA ASN A 357 -3.53 26.31 15.04
C ASN A 357 -4.28 25.16 15.69
N VAL A 358 -5.14 24.46 14.95
CA VAL A 358 -5.87 23.30 15.49
C VAL A 358 -4.87 22.22 15.88
N LEU A 359 -3.77 22.06 15.13
CA LEU A 359 -2.72 21.10 15.47
C LEU A 359 -2.08 21.34 16.85
N SER A 360 -2.02 22.60 17.32
CA SER A 360 -1.48 22.99 18.63
C SER A 360 -2.56 23.22 19.70
N PHE A 361 -3.80 22.84 19.40
CA PHE A 361 -4.88 22.78 20.39
C PHE A 361 -4.59 21.69 21.41
N GLU A 362 -4.74 22.07 22.68
CA GLU A 362 -4.70 21.18 23.83
C GLU A 362 -6.04 21.29 24.55
N SER A 363 -6.73 20.15 24.70
CA SER A 363 -7.95 20.12 25.51
C SER A 363 -7.61 20.52 26.95
N PRO A 364 -8.42 21.37 27.61
CA PRO A 364 -8.12 21.83 28.96
C PRO A 364 -8.14 20.73 30.02
N VAL A 365 -8.97 19.69 29.85
CA VAL A 365 -9.13 18.54 30.78
C VAL A 365 -9.67 17.32 30.01
N ASP A 366 -9.02 16.17 30.14
CA ASP A 366 -9.41 14.83 29.67
C ASP A 366 -9.67 14.63 28.17
N GLY A 367 -9.66 15.69 27.37
CA GLY A 367 -9.87 15.59 25.92
C GLY A 367 -8.62 15.25 25.11
N GLU A 368 -8.86 15.02 23.83
CA GLU A 368 -7.87 14.78 22.80
C GLU A 368 -7.18 16.08 22.37
N THR A 369 -5.90 16.00 22.00
CA THR A 369 -5.17 17.13 21.40
C THR A 369 -5.34 17.15 19.89
N GLY A 370 -5.17 18.31 19.26
CA GLY A 370 -5.21 18.42 17.81
C GLY A 370 -4.18 17.53 17.10
N ALA A 371 -3.01 17.32 17.71
CA ALA A 371 -1.96 16.44 17.17
C ALA A 371 -2.38 14.97 17.12
N ILE A 372 -3.07 14.47 18.15
CA ILE A 372 -3.56 13.08 18.19
C ILE A 372 -4.68 12.91 17.15
N ALA A 373 -5.61 13.87 17.09
CA ALA A 373 -6.71 13.86 16.13
C ALA A 373 -6.20 13.88 14.67
N ALA A 374 -5.24 14.76 14.37
CA ALA A 374 -4.59 14.82 13.07
C ALA A 374 -3.90 13.50 12.71
N TYR A 375 -3.19 12.89 13.67
CA TYR A 375 -2.48 11.63 13.45
C TYR A 375 -3.44 10.47 13.12
N ARG A 376 -4.54 10.30 13.87
CA ARG A 376 -5.45 9.18 13.61
C ARG A 376 -6.20 9.32 12.28
N LEU A 377 -6.61 10.53 11.91
CA LEU A 377 -7.25 10.76 10.61
C LEU A 377 -6.26 10.58 9.47
N GLU A 378 -5.04 11.12 9.61
CA GLU A 378 -3.98 10.94 8.63
C GLU A 378 -3.65 9.45 8.44
N SER A 379 -3.46 8.70 9.52
CA SER A 379 -3.13 7.28 9.46
C SER A 379 -4.20 6.51 8.65
N LEU A 380 -5.48 6.73 8.95
CA LEU A 380 -6.56 6.08 8.23
C LEU A 380 -6.61 6.51 6.75
N LEU A 381 -6.54 7.81 6.47
CA LEU A 381 -6.57 8.29 5.08
C LEU A 381 -5.37 7.82 4.28
N ARG A 382 -4.20 7.65 4.92
CA ARG A 382 -3.01 7.07 4.28
C ARG A 382 -3.23 5.61 3.96
N ASP A 383 -3.78 4.82 4.88
CA ASP A 383 -4.07 3.41 4.63
C ASP A 383 -5.07 3.23 3.49
N ILE A 384 -6.13 4.05 3.46
CA ILE A 384 -7.10 4.13 2.36
C ILE A 384 -6.39 4.49 1.05
N GLY A 385 -5.56 5.55 1.07
CA GLY A 385 -4.81 6.00 -0.09
C GLY A 385 -3.91 4.90 -0.65
N ILE A 386 -3.08 4.32 0.21
CA ILE A 386 -2.22 3.16 -0.05
C ILE A 386 -3.04 2.07 -0.76
N GLN A 387 -4.15 1.61 -0.19
CA GLN A 387 -4.95 0.51 -0.74
C GLN A 387 -5.59 0.82 -2.09
N ASN A 388 -5.94 2.08 -2.35
CA ASN A 388 -6.81 2.44 -3.48
C ASN A 388 -6.12 3.27 -4.57
N GLU A 389 -4.89 3.74 -4.37
CA GLU A 389 -4.15 4.63 -5.30
C GLU A 389 -4.06 4.09 -6.74
N PHE A 390 -4.11 2.77 -6.90
CA PHE A 390 -3.97 2.11 -8.19
C PHE A 390 -5.30 1.79 -8.90
N HIS A 391 -6.43 2.27 -8.38
CA HIS A 391 -7.75 1.98 -8.92
C HIS A 391 -8.37 3.21 -9.60
N THR A 392 -9.24 2.96 -10.58
CA THR A 392 -10.02 3.99 -11.27
C THR A 392 -11.37 4.19 -10.56
N GLY A 393 -11.37 4.93 -9.45
CA GLY A 393 -12.59 5.26 -8.72
C GLY A 393 -12.33 6.21 -7.55
N LYS A 394 -13.38 6.64 -6.87
CA LYS A 394 -13.32 7.60 -5.76
C LYS A 394 -13.53 6.91 -4.41
N ILE A 395 -13.07 7.52 -3.33
CA ILE A 395 -13.41 7.10 -1.96
C ILE A 395 -14.28 8.15 -1.31
N MET A 396 -15.35 7.74 -0.65
CA MET A 396 -16.17 8.63 0.17
C MET A 396 -15.76 8.49 1.63
N VAL A 397 -15.56 9.61 2.32
CA VAL A 397 -15.29 9.66 3.76
C VAL A 397 -16.18 10.72 4.41
N VAL A 398 -16.96 10.34 5.41
CA VAL A 398 -17.80 11.26 6.19
C VAL A 398 -17.19 11.47 7.58
N THR A 399 -16.79 12.71 7.88
CA THR A 399 -16.09 13.10 9.11
C THR A 399 -16.52 14.52 9.55
N HIS A 400 -15.74 15.16 10.42
CA HIS A 400 -16.13 16.33 11.19
C HIS A 400 -15.11 17.47 11.04
N PRO A 401 -15.53 18.73 11.27
CA PRO A 401 -14.75 19.89 10.88
C PRO A 401 -13.41 20.06 11.61
N ILE A 402 -13.33 19.77 12.90
CA ILE A 402 -12.17 20.13 13.72
C ILE A 402 -11.04 19.13 13.49
N ILE A 403 -11.33 17.83 13.49
CA ILE A 403 -10.35 16.80 13.15
C ILE A 403 -9.82 16.99 11.73
N PHE A 404 -10.68 17.35 10.78
CA PHE A 404 -10.25 17.63 9.42
C PHE A 404 -9.35 18.87 9.34
N SER A 405 -9.66 19.91 10.10
CA SER A 405 -8.80 21.09 10.25
C SER A 405 -7.43 20.72 10.82
N ALA A 406 -7.40 19.87 11.86
CA ALA A 406 -6.16 19.38 12.46
C ALA A 406 -5.33 18.56 11.46
N PHE A 407 -5.97 17.67 10.70
CA PHE A 407 -5.34 16.93 9.61
C PHE A 407 -4.73 17.86 8.56
N LEU A 408 -5.48 18.85 8.05
CA LEU A 408 -4.96 19.79 7.06
C LEU A 408 -3.81 20.64 7.61
N ASN A 409 -3.87 21.10 8.86
CA ASN A 409 -2.74 21.79 9.50
C ASN A 409 -1.46 20.94 9.51
N LYS A 410 -1.59 19.61 9.58
CA LYS A 410 -0.45 18.68 9.56
C LYS A 410 0.05 18.39 8.15
N VAL A 411 -0.84 18.01 7.22
CA VAL A 411 -0.44 17.49 5.91
C VAL A 411 -0.35 18.56 4.82
N GLN A 412 -1.05 19.68 5.01
CA GLN A 412 -1.14 20.81 4.08
C GLN A 412 -1.19 22.15 4.84
N PRO A 413 -0.14 22.52 5.61
CA PRO A 413 -0.17 23.69 6.50
C PRO A 413 -0.44 25.03 5.78
N GLU A 414 -0.14 25.10 4.48
CA GLU A 414 -0.44 26.28 3.65
C GLU A 414 -1.94 26.44 3.36
N TYR A 415 -2.72 25.36 3.48
CA TYR A 415 -4.15 25.36 3.24
C TYR A 415 -4.92 25.70 4.51
N GLN A 416 -5.56 26.86 4.52
CA GLN A 416 -6.39 27.30 5.64
C GLN A 416 -7.83 26.87 5.43
N PHE A 417 -8.22 25.78 6.07
CA PHE A 417 -9.60 25.36 6.12
C PHE A 417 -10.31 26.05 7.28
N ILE A 418 -11.37 26.78 6.96
CA ILE A 418 -12.26 27.40 7.95
C ILE A 418 -13.60 26.67 7.83
N PRO A 419 -14.00 25.90 8.86
CA PRO A 419 -15.30 25.26 8.91
C PRO A 419 -16.42 26.28 8.70
N LYS A 420 -17.35 25.96 7.80
CA LYS A 420 -18.58 26.73 7.60
C LYS A 420 -19.75 26.02 8.29
N LYS A 421 -20.84 26.76 8.51
CA LYS A 421 -22.10 26.17 8.97
C LYS A 421 -22.76 25.27 7.92
N ASP A 422 -22.50 25.56 6.65
CA ASP A 422 -22.96 24.75 5.53
C ASP A 422 -22.20 23.42 5.47
N LEU A 423 -22.84 22.39 4.94
CA LEU A 423 -22.16 21.13 4.63
C LEU A 423 -21.04 21.40 3.62
N GLN A 424 -19.84 20.83 3.84
CA GLN A 424 -18.72 21.00 2.92
C GLN A 424 -18.30 19.64 2.32
N LEU A 425 -18.16 19.60 1.00
CA LEU A 425 -17.53 18.51 0.26
C LEU A 425 -16.14 18.96 -0.16
N ILE A 426 -15.11 18.28 0.30
CA ILE A 426 -13.72 18.53 -0.06
C ILE A 426 -13.24 17.37 -0.94
N THR A 427 -12.69 17.68 -2.11
CA THR A 427 -11.99 16.66 -2.90
C THR A 427 -10.51 16.70 -2.55
N LEU A 428 -10.04 15.70 -1.81
CA LEU A 428 -8.63 15.42 -1.64
C LEU A 428 -8.13 14.56 -2.79
N GLN A 429 -6.88 14.78 -3.18
CA GLN A 429 -6.10 13.91 -4.04
C GLN A 429 -5.03 13.23 -3.21
N TYR A 430 -4.85 11.93 -3.42
CA TYR A 430 -3.77 11.15 -2.84
C TYR A 430 -2.89 10.57 -3.94
N LYS A 431 -1.59 10.86 -3.90
CA LYS A 431 -0.60 10.25 -4.80
C LYS A 431 0.77 10.21 -4.14
N ASN A 432 1.48 9.09 -4.24
CA ASN A 432 2.82 8.85 -3.73
C ASN A 432 2.95 9.29 -2.26
N GLU A 433 2.03 8.82 -1.42
CA GLU A 433 1.96 9.15 0.01
C GLU A 433 1.77 10.65 0.33
N LYS A 434 1.28 11.44 -0.62
CA LYS A 434 1.03 12.87 -0.42
C LYS A 434 -0.44 13.19 -0.65
N PHE A 435 -0.97 14.08 0.18
CA PHE A 435 -2.32 14.63 0.03
C PHE A 435 -2.26 16.02 -0.59
N SER A 436 -3.24 16.33 -1.45
CA SER A 436 -3.50 17.69 -1.91
C SER A 436 -4.99 17.99 -2.02
N VAL A 437 -5.43 19.15 -1.53
CA VAL A 437 -6.80 19.64 -1.73
C VAL A 437 -6.96 20.10 -3.18
N LYS A 438 -7.89 19.48 -3.90
CA LYS A 438 -8.24 19.84 -5.29
C LYS A 438 -9.31 20.94 -5.33
N ASN A 439 -10.40 20.78 -4.56
CA ASN A 439 -11.46 21.78 -4.45
C ASN A 439 -12.28 21.63 -3.16
N ILE A 440 -13.08 22.64 -2.87
CA ILE A 440 -14.10 22.63 -1.80
C ILE A 440 -15.41 23.16 -2.38
N GLN A 441 -16.50 22.47 -2.09
CA GLN A 441 -17.87 22.87 -2.40
C GLN A 441 -18.68 22.99 -1.11
N SER A 442 -19.65 23.89 -1.08
CA SER A 442 -20.54 24.09 0.06
C SER A 442 -21.99 23.91 -0.36
N PHE A 443 -22.77 23.20 0.45
CA PHE A 443 -24.19 22.91 0.22
C PHE A 443 -25.00 23.51 1.34
N ASN A 444 -25.89 24.43 1.00
CA ASN A 444 -26.65 25.21 1.97
C ASN A 444 -28.01 24.58 2.23
N GLY A 445 -28.48 24.61 3.47
CA GLY A 445 -29.79 24.07 3.82
C GLY A 445 -30.97 25.02 3.56
N LYS A 446 -30.79 26.05 2.72
CA LYS A 446 -31.78 27.13 2.51
C LYS A 446 -32.56 26.98 1.22
#